data_AF-A0A522X4Z8-F1
#
_entry.id   AF-A0A522X4Z8-F1
#
_cell.length_a   1.000
_cell.length_b   1.000
_cell.length_c   1.000
_cell.angle_alpha   90.00
_cell.angle_beta   90.00
_cell.angle_gamma   90.00
#
_symmetry.space_group_name_H-M   'P 1'
#
loop_
_entity.id
_entity.type
_entity.pdbx_description
1 polymer ?
#
loop_
_entity_poly.entity_id
_entity_poly.type
_entity_poly.pdbx_seq_one_letter_code
_entity_poly.pdbx_strand_id
1 'polypeptide(L)'
;MHPSRLILMMVALAIVTGCSSGDAFVERGYLVRSVKKQMLPGYTGQLVVCYGSDTPRERRDALAREACEVYGLQPMMVLERRWQCRFTVPHAADYACIDPKMRMPNGGYINPFSASQVEMWSKSRPKADDTAPDDDDQR
;
A
#
# COMPACT_ATOMS: atom_id res chain seq x y z
N MET A 1 -9.10 17.65 53.33
CA MET A 1 -8.63 17.72 51.92
C MET A 1 -9.69 17.04 51.07
N HIS A 2 -10.39 17.80 50.23
CA HIS A 2 -11.65 17.34 49.62
C HIS A 2 -11.40 16.38 48.44
N PRO A 3 -11.98 15.16 48.44
CA PRO A 3 -11.79 14.15 47.39
C PRO A 3 -12.31 14.60 46.01
N SER A 4 -13.16 15.63 45.98
CA SER A 4 -13.66 16.24 44.75
C SER A 4 -12.58 16.94 43.91
N ARG A 5 -11.47 17.38 44.52
CA ARG A 5 -10.38 18.04 43.78
C ARG A 5 -9.48 17.06 43.02
N LEU A 6 -9.39 15.81 43.49
CA LEU A 6 -8.61 14.74 42.85
C LEU A 6 -9.28 14.21 41.58
N ILE A 7 -10.61 14.07 41.62
CA ILE A 7 -11.41 13.59 40.47
C ILE A 7 -11.35 14.59 39.32
N LEU A 8 -11.43 15.89 39.62
CA LEU A 8 -11.39 16.94 38.60
C LEU A 8 -10.02 17.00 37.87
N MET A 9 -8.93 16.68 38.57
CA MET A 9 -7.59 16.63 37.98
C MET A 9 -7.36 15.40 37.11
N MET A 10 -7.92 14.24 37.47
CA MET A 10 -7.87 13.01 36.66
C MET A 10 -8.65 13.15 35.34
N VAL A 11 -9.81 13.79 35.37
CA VAL A 11 -10.61 14.06 34.15
C VAL A 11 -9.90 15.05 33.23
N ALA A 12 -9.24 16.08 33.79
CA ALA A 12 -8.44 17.00 32.99
C ALA A 12 -7.25 16.32 32.29
N LEU A 13 -6.61 15.34 32.93
CA LEU A 13 -5.48 14.61 32.33
C LEU A 13 -5.92 13.69 31.17
N ALA A 14 -7.10 13.07 31.27
CA ALA A 14 -7.67 12.22 30.21
C ALA A 14 -8.09 13.01 28.96
N ILE A 15 -8.39 14.30 29.08
CA ILE A 15 -8.77 15.17 27.96
C ILE A 15 -7.52 15.66 27.19
N VAL A 16 -6.39 15.82 27.87
CA VAL A 16 -5.14 16.30 27.22
C VAL A 16 -4.41 15.17 26.48
N THR A 17 -4.58 13.90 26.89
CA THR A 17 -4.04 12.75 26.12
C THR A 17 -4.91 12.36 24.92
N GLY A 18 -6.13 12.89 24.81
CA GLY A 18 -7.10 12.55 23.75
C GLY A 18 -6.92 13.27 22.41
N CYS A 19 -5.95 14.18 22.27
CA CYS A 19 -5.82 15.06 21.10
C CYS A 19 -4.40 15.13 20.50
N SER A 20 -3.60 14.06 20.57
CA SER A 20 -2.49 13.91 19.61
C SER A 20 -3.05 13.34 18.30
N SER A 21 -3.82 14.17 17.59
CA SER A 21 -4.41 13.85 16.29
C SER A 21 -3.31 13.76 15.22
N GLY A 22 -2.64 12.62 15.20
CA GLY A 22 -1.87 12.12 14.09
C GLY A 22 -2.50 10.82 13.63
N ASP A 23 -3.68 10.90 13.01
CA ASP A 23 -4.28 9.71 12.42
C ASP A 23 -3.35 9.16 11.34
N ALA A 24 -3.19 7.84 11.31
CA ALA A 24 -2.42 7.20 10.26
C ALA A 24 -3.03 7.52 8.89
N PHE A 25 -2.17 7.75 7.90
CA PHE A 25 -2.59 8.12 6.55
C PHE A 25 -1.62 7.58 5.50
N VAL A 26 -2.09 7.46 4.26
CA VAL A 26 -1.23 7.13 3.11
C VAL A 26 -0.54 8.41 2.63
N GLU A 27 0.79 8.49 2.74
CA GLU A 27 1.57 9.60 2.21
C GLU A 27 1.53 9.55 0.69
N ARG A 28 0.78 10.49 0.12
CA ARG A 28 0.67 10.71 -1.32
C ARG A 28 1.53 11.93 -1.62
N GLY A 29 2.71 11.73 -2.20
CA GLY A 29 3.57 12.85 -2.61
C GLY A 29 2.77 13.89 -3.40
N TYR A 30 2.97 15.18 -3.07
CA TYR A 30 2.39 16.28 -3.83
C TYR A 30 2.87 16.23 -5.29
N LEU A 31 1.96 16.51 -6.24
CA LEU A 31 2.12 16.51 -7.71
C LEU A 31 2.05 15.08 -8.29
N VAL A 32 0.97 14.63 -8.94
CA VAL A 32 0.47 15.19 -10.20
C VAL A 32 -1.06 15.08 -10.33
N ARG A 33 -1.74 16.21 -10.55
CA ARG A 33 -3.14 16.25 -11.02
C ARG A 33 -3.20 15.70 -12.45
N SER A 34 -3.73 14.50 -12.67
CA SER A 34 -4.08 14.01 -14.02
C SER A 34 -5.55 14.30 -14.31
N VAL A 35 -5.81 15.10 -15.35
CA VAL A 35 -7.14 15.56 -15.80
C VAL A 35 -7.79 14.56 -16.77
N LYS A 36 -7.12 13.46 -17.15
CA LYS A 36 -7.69 12.44 -18.05
C LYS A 36 -7.28 11.05 -17.60
N LYS A 37 -8.26 10.26 -17.14
CA LYS A 37 -8.21 8.79 -16.88
C LYS A 37 -6.99 8.34 -16.05
N GLN A 38 -7.25 8.01 -14.77
CA GLN A 38 -6.28 7.70 -13.72
C GLN A 38 -5.24 6.62 -14.09
N MET A 39 -4.19 7.00 -14.82
CA MET A 39 -2.84 6.74 -14.33
C MET A 39 -2.48 7.96 -13.49
N LEU A 40 -2.40 7.80 -12.16
CA LEU A 40 -1.83 8.84 -11.31
C LEU A 40 -0.33 8.92 -11.64
N PRO A 41 0.16 10.04 -12.20
CA PRO A 41 1.58 10.15 -12.54
C PRO A 41 2.40 10.11 -11.25
N GLY A 42 3.36 9.20 -11.18
CA GLY A 42 4.21 8.99 -10.00
C GLY A 42 3.92 7.71 -9.19
N TYR A 43 2.94 6.89 -9.58
CA TYR A 43 2.69 5.63 -8.88
C TYR A 43 3.56 4.48 -9.41
N THR A 44 4.66 4.18 -8.72
CA THR A 44 5.59 3.09 -9.04
C THR A 44 5.17 1.73 -8.45
N GLY A 45 3.92 1.60 -8.01
CA GLY A 45 3.45 0.44 -7.26
C GLY A 45 3.90 0.41 -5.80
N GLN A 46 4.46 1.51 -5.29
CA GLN A 46 4.83 1.65 -3.89
C GLN A 46 3.96 2.72 -3.22
N LEU A 47 3.62 2.48 -1.96
CA LEU A 47 2.93 3.44 -1.11
C LEU A 47 3.57 3.46 0.27
N VAL A 48 3.48 4.61 0.93
CA VAL A 48 3.95 4.78 2.31
C VAL A 48 2.75 5.08 3.18
N VAL A 49 2.57 4.35 4.27
CA VAL A 49 1.59 4.68 5.31
C VAL A 49 2.34 5.27 6.50
N CYS A 50 2.02 6.51 6.83
CA CYS A 50 2.53 7.18 8.01
C CYS A 50 1.65 6.90 9.21
N TYR A 51 2.24 6.67 10.38
CA TYR A 51 1.50 6.28 11.58
C TYR A 51 2.17 6.72 12.88
N GLY A 52 1.36 6.82 13.94
CA GLY A 52 1.79 7.11 15.31
C GLY A 52 2.21 5.85 16.07
N SER A 53 2.92 6.01 17.18
CA SER A 53 3.40 4.87 18.01
C SER A 53 2.26 3.97 18.49
N ASP A 54 1.08 4.53 18.75
CA ASP A 54 -0.08 3.81 19.26
C ASP A 54 -1.01 3.30 18.14
N THR A 55 -0.63 3.49 16.86
CA THR A 55 -1.44 3.01 15.74
C THR A 55 -1.35 1.48 15.62
N PRO A 56 -2.47 0.73 15.69
CA PRO A 56 -2.47 -0.71 15.47
C PRO A 56 -2.03 -1.06 14.04
N ARG A 57 -1.38 -2.20 13.88
CA ARG A 57 -0.92 -2.67 12.56
C ARG A 57 -2.08 -2.84 11.59
N GLU A 58 -3.20 -3.34 12.08
CA GLU A 58 -4.42 -3.58 11.29
C GLU A 58 -4.93 -2.29 10.64
N ARG A 59 -4.79 -1.16 11.35
CA ARG A 59 -5.18 0.14 10.82
C ARG A 59 -4.29 0.57 9.66
N ARG A 60 -2.98 0.33 9.75
CA ARG A 60 -2.02 0.62 8.68
C ARG A 60 -2.24 -0.26 7.46
N ASP A 61 -2.43 -1.57 7.70
CA ASP A 61 -2.68 -2.55 6.63
C ASP A 61 -4.02 -2.28 5.92
N ALA A 62 -5.04 -1.82 6.65
CA ALA A 62 -6.31 -1.39 6.06
C ALA A 62 -6.12 -0.20 5.11
N LEU A 63 -5.37 0.82 5.51
CA LEU A 63 -5.06 1.98 4.67
C LEU A 63 -4.28 1.60 3.41
N ALA A 64 -3.30 0.70 3.54
CA ALA A 64 -2.55 0.18 2.40
C ALA A 64 -3.45 -0.62 1.44
N ARG A 65 -4.37 -1.44 1.98
CA ARG A 65 -5.33 -2.21 1.18
C ARG A 65 -6.27 -1.31 0.41
N GLU A 66 -6.89 -0.34 1.08
CA GLU A 66 -7.77 0.65 0.44
C GLU A 66 -7.05 1.36 -0.72
N ALA A 67 -5.77 1.70 -0.56
CA ALA A 67 -4.98 2.35 -1.60
C ALA A 67 -4.62 1.43 -2.77
N CYS A 68 -4.26 0.16 -2.54
CA CYS A 68 -3.96 -0.80 -3.61
C CYS A 68 -5.22 -1.30 -4.33
N GLU A 69 -6.35 -1.42 -3.63
CA GLU A 69 -7.61 -1.97 -4.15
C GLU A 69 -8.21 -1.11 -5.27
N VAL A 70 -7.93 0.20 -5.29
CA VAL A 70 -8.28 1.09 -6.43
C VAL A 70 -7.74 0.57 -7.76
N TYR A 71 -6.67 -0.23 -7.73
CA TYR A 71 -6.05 -0.85 -8.90
C TYR A 71 -6.31 -2.36 -9.00
N GLY A 72 -7.16 -2.93 -8.14
CA GLY A 72 -7.37 -4.38 -8.05
C GLY A 72 -6.15 -5.15 -7.53
N LEU A 73 -5.22 -4.48 -6.83
CA LEU A 73 -3.97 -5.04 -6.33
C LEU A 73 -4.04 -5.30 -4.82
N GLN A 74 -3.13 -6.15 -4.32
CA GLN A 74 -2.98 -6.43 -2.90
C GLN A 74 -1.74 -5.73 -2.34
N PRO A 75 -1.82 -5.15 -1.12
CA PRO A 75 -0.64 -4.60 -0.47
C PRO A 75 0.23 -5.71 0.11
N MET A 76 1.55 -5.54 0.00
CA MET A 76 2.55 -6.34 0.70
C MET A 76 3.50 -5.38 1.42
N MET A 77 3.61 -5.51 2.74
CA MET A 77 4.55 -4.70 3.51
C MET A 77 5.98 -5.07 3.13
N VAL A 78 6.78 -4.07 2.79
CA VAL A 78 8.18 -4.21 2.38
C VAL A 78 9.08 -3.88 3.56
N LEU A 79 8.85 -2.74 4.21
CA LEU A 79 9.70 -2.24 5.26
C LEU A 79 8.93 -1.36 6.24
N GLU A 80 9.40 -1.34 7.48
CA GLU A 80 8.95 -0.40 8.50
C GLU A 80 10.12 0.47 8.96
N ARG A 81 9.90 1.78 9.05
CA ARG A 81 10.92 2.76 9.45
C ARG A 81 10.37 3.71 10.51
N ARG A 82 11.16 3.98 11.56
CA ARG A 82 10.77 4.90 12.64
C ARG A 82 11.26 6.32 12.35
N TRP A 83 10.47 7.32 12.69
CA TRP A 83 10.83 8.75 12.53
C TRP A 83 11.19 9.15 11.10
N GLN A 84 10.55 8.53 10.10
CA GLN A 84 10.77 8.80 8.67
C GLN A 84 9.55 9.42 7.97
N CYS A 85 8.52 9.83 8.70
CA CYS A 85 7.38 10.55 8.12
C CYS A 85 7.21 11.97 8.68
N ARG A 86 6.16 12.26 9.47
CA ARG A 86 5.85 13.61 9.97
C ARG A 86 5.93 13.64 11.50
N PHE A 87 6.09 14.83 12.08
CA PHE A 87 6.26 14.96 13.54
C PHE A 87 5.10 14.32 14.36
N THR A 88 3.85 14.44 13.89
CA THR A 88 2.66 13.87 14.57
C THR A 88 2.40 12.40 14.25
N VAL A 89 2.96 11.87 13.16
CA VAL A 89 2.93 10.46 12.77
C VAL A 89 4.34 10.04 12.32
N PRO A 90 5.25 9.82 13.28
CA PRO A 90 6.68 9.76 12.97
C PRO A 90 7.08 8.53 12.17
N HIS A 91 6.33 7.43 12.28
CA HIS A 91 6.73 6.17 11.69
C HIS A 91 6.16 6.02 10.28
N ALA A 92 6.87 5.26 9.44
CA ALA A 92 6.56 5.01 8.04
C ALA A 92 6.55 3.51 7.75
N ALA A 93 5.56 3.09 6.98
CA ALA A 93 5.35 1.72 6.55
C ALA A 93 5.33 1.70 5.03
N ASP A 94 6.36 1.11 4.43
CA ASP A 94 6.45 0.98 2.98
C ASP A 94 5.74 -0.29 2.53
N TYR A 95 4.82 -0.16 1.58
CA TYR A 95 4.12 -1.28 0.95
C TYR A 95 4.34 -1.26 -0.55
N ALA A 96 4.36 -2.45 -1.14
CA ALA A 96 4.23 -2.66 -2.58
C ALA A 96 2.81 -3.13 -2.90
N CYS A 97 2.17 -2.58 -3.93
CA CYS A 97 0.95 -3.12 -4.51
C CYS A 97 1.31 -4.16 -5.56
N ILE A 98 0.91 -5.40 -5.30
CA ILE A 98 1.24 -6.58 -6.11
C ILE A 98 -0.02 -7.20 -6.69
N ASP A 99 0.08 -7.77 -7.89
CA ASP A 99 -0.95 -8.67 -8.41
C ASP A 99 -0.60 -10.10 -7.94
N PRO A 100 -1.46 -10.76 -7.14
CA PRO A 100 -1.18 -12.11 -6.65
C PRO A 100 -1.02 -13.16 -7.77
N LYS A 101 -1.56 -12.89 -8.97
CA LYS A 101 -1.46 -13.76 -10.16
C LYS A 101 -0.20 -13.48 -10.99
N MET A 102 0.44 -12.33 -10.83
CA MET A 102 1.69 -11.97 -11.53
C MET A 102 2.90 -12.35 -10.66
N ARG A 103 3.25 -13.63 -10.70
CA ARG A 103 4.46 -14.16 -10.06
C ARG A 103 5.42 -14.72 -11.08
N MET A 104 6.71 -14.57 -10.81
CA MET A 104 7.78 -15.27 -11.50
C MET A 104 7.68 -16.77 -11.20
N PRO A 105 8.29 -17.65 -12.03
CA PRO A 105 8.30 -19.09 -11.79
C PRO A 105 8.90 -19.49 -10.43
N ASN A 106 9.83 -18.69 -9.90
CA ASN A 106 10.42 -18.89 -8.57
C ASN A 106 9.53 -18.38 -7.41
N GLY A 107 8.29 -17.98 -7.69
CA GLY A 107 7.34 -17.44 -6.72
C GLY A 107 7.56 -15.96 -6.35
N GLY A 108 8.59 -15.31 -6.90
CA GLY A 108 8.88 -13.90 -6.68
C GLY A 108 7.77 -13.00 -7.21
N TYR A 109 7.41 -11.98 -6.42
CA TYR A 109 6.46 -10.96 -6.85
C TYR A 109 7.06 -10.05 -7.90
N ILE A 110 6.17 -9.50 -8.73
CA ILE A 110 6.51 -8.64 -9.84
C ILE A 110 5.89 -7.29 -9.57
N ASN A 111 6.63 -6.22 -9.84
CA ASN A 111 6.05 -4.90 -9.85
C ASN A 111 5.25 -4.73 -11.16
N PRO A 112 3.90 -4.68 -11.12
CA PRO A 112 3.10 -4.55 -12.34
C PRO A 112 3.28 -3.19 -13.03
N PHE A 113 3.90 -2.22 -12.35
CA PHE A 113 4.22 -0.89 -12.89
C PHE A 113 5.62 -0.82 -13.52
N SER A 114 6.42 -1.90 -13.47
CA SER A 114 7.72 -1.99 -14.11
C SER A 114 7.63 -2.73 -15.44
N ALA A 115 7.68 -1.99 -16.55
CA ALA A 115 7.55 -2.56 -17.91
C ALA A 115 8.54 -3.70 -18.17
N SER A 116 9.80 -3.55 -17.74
CA SER A 116 10.82 -4.60 -17.89
C SER A 116 10.49 -5.86 -17.09
N GLN A 117 9.96 -5.73 -15.87
CA GLN A 117 9.57 -6.90 -15.08
C GLN A 117 8.32 -7.59 -15.65
N VAL A 118 7.35 -6.81 -16.14
CA VAL A 118 6.16 -7.36 -16.83
C VAL A 118 6.56 -8.08 -18.11
N GLU A 119 7.50 -7.55 -18.88
CA GLU A 119 8.01 -8.20 -20.08
C GLU A 119 8.73 -9.53 -19.75
N MET A 120 9.60 -9.53 -18.73
CA MET A 120 10.25 -10.76 -18.26
C MET A 120 9.24 -11.80 -17.81
N TRP A 121 8.22 -11.39 -17.06
CA TRP A 121 7.13 -12.25 -16.65
C TRP A 121 6.38 -12.85 -17.84
N SER A 122 6.00 -12.01 -18.80
CA SER A 122 5.25 -12.45 -19.98
C SER A 122 6.04 -13.45 -20.81
N LYS A 123 7.37 -13.29 -20.91
CA LYS A 123 8.26 -14.23 -21.60
C LYS A 123 8.46 -15.53 -20.83
N SER A 124 8.34 -15.51 -19.51
CA SER A 124 8.47 -16.72 -18.66
C SER A 124 7.23 -17.62 -18.67
N ARG A 125 6.10 -17.10 -19.16
CA ARG A 125 4.89 -17.89 -19.37
C ARG A 125 5.07 -18.70 -20.66
N PRO A 126 4.68 -19.99 -20.69
CA PRO A 126 4.54 -20.67 -21.97
C PRO A 126 3.58 -19.84 -22.82
N LYS A 127 4.03 -19.44 -24.02
CA LYS A 127 3.09 -18.93 -25.02
C LYS A 127 2.07 -20.04 -25.21
N ALA A 128 0.78 -19.69 -25.17
CA ALA A 128 -0.22 -20.63 -25.66
C ALA A 128 0.26 -21.04 -27.05
N ASP A 129 0.49 -22.33 -27.23
CA ASP A 129 0.89 -22.89 -28.51
C ASP A 129 -0.20 -22.51 -29.52
N ASP A 130 0.10 -21.56 -30.40
CA ASP A 130 -0.67 -21.28 -31.61
C ASP A 130 -0.46 -22.41 -32.64
N THR A 131 -0.39 -23.66 -32.19
CA THR A 131 -0.57 -24.84 -33.05
C THR A 131 -2.05 -25.19 -33.01
N ALA A 132 -2.85 -24.37 -33.70
CA ALA A 132 -4.03 -24.93 -34.35
C ALA A 132 -3.52 -25.96 -35.37
N PRO A 133 -3.97 -27.22 -35.34
CA PRO A 133 -3.65 -28.15 -36.42
C PRO A 133 -4.25 -27.59 -37.72
N ASP A 134 -3.42 -27.50 -38.76
CA ASP A 134 -3.85 -27.41 -40.15
C ASP A 134 -4.68 -28.68 -40.48
N ASP A 135 -5.94 -28.70 -40.09
CA ASP A 135 -6.94 -29.63 -40.59
C ASP A 135 -7.73 -28.93 -41.69
N ASP A 136 -7.16 -28.84 -42.90
CA ASP A 136 -7.90 -28.98 -44.17
C ASP A 136 -6.95 -28.94 -45.38
N ASP A 137 -6.07 -29.95 -45.48
CA ASP A 137 -5.64 -30.48 -46.77
C ASP A 137 -5.96 -31.97 -46.82
N GLN A 138 -7.22 -32.29 -47.11
CA GLN A 138 -7.62 -33.54 -47.76
C GLN A 138 -9.10 -33.49 -48.18
N ARG A 139 -9.35 -33.07 -49.43
CA ARG A 139 -9.96 -33.89 -50.51
C ARG A 139 -10.75 -33.10 -51.54
#